data_AF-D3ASB0-F1
#
_entry.id   AF-D3ASB0-F1
#
_cell.length_a   1.000
_cell.length_b   1.000
_cell.length_c   1.000
_cell.angle_alpha   90.00
_cell.angle_beta   90.00
_cell.angle_gamma   90.00
#
_symmetry.space_group_name_H-M   'P 1'
#
loop_
_entity.id
_entity.type
_entity.pdbx_description
1 polymer ?
#
loop_
_entity_poly.entity_id
_entity_poly.type
_entity_poly.pdbx_seq_one_letter_code
_entity_poly.pdbx_strand_id
1 'polypeptide(L)'
;MPKLILNCHYYRRQKRRLENLIYYIAARDGAELVKSTKGYLPASGKQKMVISEIIREILESGDLYDYNDYKKHPTTATSSILLRRGEHGRRNQRTDSGLAISEYACSIR
;
A
#
# COMPACT_ATOMS: atom_id res chain seq x y z
N MET A 1 19.14 2.72 -4.06
CA MET A 1 18.07 2.25 -4.97
C MET A 1 18.72 1.45 -6.07
N PRO A 2 18.18 0.29 -6.48
CA PRO A 2 18.72 -0.42 -7.64
C PRO A 2 18.59 0.46 -8.89
N LYS A 3 19.66 0.56 -9.68
CA LYS A 3 19.73 1.40 -10.89
C LYS A 3 20.17 0.54 -12.06
N LEU A 4 19.36 0.48 -13.10
CA LEU A 4 19.74 -0.14 -14.37
C LEU A 4 20.65 0.83 -15.14
N ILE A 5 21.92 0.49 -15.29
CA ILE A 5 22.87 1.27 -16.08
C ILE A 5 23.01 0.55 -17.43
N LEU A 6 22.62 1.24 -18.50
CA LEU A 6 22.74 0.74 -19.86
C LEU A 6 23.92 1.41 -20.56
N ASN A 7 24.86 0.60 -21.05
CA ASN A 7 26.00 1.08 -21.82
C ASN A 7 25.69 1.20 -23.33
N CYS A 8 24.50 0.80 -23.78
CA CYS A 8 24.15 0.79 -25.21
C CYS A 8 23.79 2.19 -25.73
N HIS A 9 24.62 2.74 -26.62
CA HIS A 9 24.40 4.07 -27.21
C HIS A 9 23.12 4.18 -28.06
N TYR A 10 22.65 3.07 -28.63
CA TYR A 10 21.47 3.03 -29.51
C TYR A 10 20.14 3.34 -28.81
N TYR A 11 20.01 3.02 -27.52
CA TYR A 11 18.76 3.23 -26.76
C TYR A 11 18.74 4.57 -26.01
N ARG A 12 19.87 5.31 -26.00
CA ARG A 12 20.09 6.54 -25.21
C ARG A 12 19.14 7.69 -25.57
N ARG A 13 18.63 7.74 -26.80
CA ARG A 13 17.77 8.83 -27.30
C ARG A 13 16.31 8.45 -27.50
N GLN A 14 15.90 7.21 -27.20
CA GLN A 14 14.55 6.71 -27.51
C GLN A 14 13.88 6.15 -26.24
N LYS A 15 13.17 7.02 -25.51
CA LYS A 15 12.48 6.67 -24.24
C LYS A 15 11.56 5.46 -24.36
N ARG A 16 10.74 5.39 -25.42
CA ARG A 16 9.83 4.25 -25.65
C ARG A 16 10.56 2.92 -25.83
N ARG A 17 11.72 2.90 -26.50
CA ARG A 17 12.52 1.67 -26.65
C ARG A 17 13.16 1.25 -25.33
N LEU A 18 13.52 2.20 -24.48
CA LEU A 18 14.04 1.93 -23.14
C LEU A 18 12.97 1.27 -22.26
N GLU A 19 11.75 1.81 -22.26
CA GLU A 19 10.61 1.24 -21.54
C GLU A 19 10.34 -0.20 -21.99
N ASN A 20 10.24 -0.42 -23.32
CA ASN A 20 10.03 -1.76 -23.87
C ASN A 20 11.14 -2.75 -23.49
N LEU A 21 12.40 -2.29 -23.44
CA LEU A 21 13.53 -3.12 -23.01
C LEU A 21 13.41 -3.52 -21.54
N ILE A 22 13.01 -2.58 -20.66
CA ILE A 22 12.79 -2.87 -19.23
C ILE A 22 11.67 -3.89 -19.06
N TYR A 23 10.55 -3.73 -19.76
CA TYR A 23 9.46 -4.69 -19.73
C TYR A 23 9.88 -6.06 -20.23
N TYR A 24 10.64 -6.11 -21.33
CA TYR A 24 11.16 -7.37 -21.86
C TYR A 24 12.09 -8.08 -20.88
N ILE A 25 13.02 -7.37 -20.23
CA ILE A 25 13.91 -7.93 -19.21
C ILE A 25 13.10 -8.47 -18.03
N ALA A 26 12.07 -7.74 -17.59
CA ALA A 26 11.24 -8.13 -16.46
C ALA A 26 10.35 -9.36 -16.74
N ALA A 27 9.89 -9.54 -17.98
CA ALA A 27 8.99 -10.62 -18.38
C ALA A 27 9.71 -11.86 -18.95
N ARG A 28 11.05 -11.84 -19.03
CA ARG A 28 11.83 -12.93 -19.62
C ARG A 28 11.77 -14.18 -18.74
N ASP A 29 11.71 -15.35 -19.38
CA ASP A 29 11.84 -16.63 -18.68
C ASP A 29 13.16 -16.67 -17.88
N GLY A 30 13.05 -16.98 -16.59
CA GLY A 30 14.16 -16.96 -15.64
C GLY A 30 14.44 -15.61 -14.97
N ALA A 31 13.63 -14.57 -15.22
CA ALA A 31 13.72 -13.32 -14.47
C ALA A 31 13.21 -13.52 -13.02
N GLU A 32 14.13 -13.47 -12.05
CA GLU A 32 13.76 -13.53 -10.63
C GLU A 32 13.49 -12.14 -10.05
N LEU A 33 12.36 -12.03 -9.35
CA LEU A 33 12.04 -10.84 -8.56
C LEU A 33 12.91 -10.81 -7.31
N VAL A 34 13.70 -9.75 -7.15
CA VAL A 34 14.46 -9.52 -5.92
C VAL A 34 13.47 -9.39 -4.76
N LYS A 35 13.46 -10.38 -3.86
CA LYS A 35 12.67 -10.32 -2.63
C LYS A 35 13.10 -9.09 -1.83
N SER A 36 12.15 -8.20 -1.57
CA SER A 36 12.43 -6.97 -0.83
C SER A 36 12.70 -7.30 0.64
N THR A 37 13.98 -7.29 1.05
CA THR A 37 14.37 -7.43 2.46
C THR A 37 13.80 -6.30 3.34
N LYS A 38 13.35 -5.21 2.72
CA LYS A 38 12.77 -4.07 3.41
C LYS A 38 11.50 -4.40 4.19
N GLY A 39 10.83 -5.52 3.87
CA GLY A 39 9.67 -5.98 4.62
C GLY A 39 9.97 -6.22 6.11
N TYR A 40 11.18 -6.68 6.43
CA TYR A 40 11.63 -6.97 7.80
C TYR A 40 12.16 -5.75 8.56
N LEU A 41 12.33 -4.61 7.89
CA LEU A 41 12.75 -3.38 8.56
C LEU A 41 11.65 -2.90 9.51
N PRO A 42 12.01 -2.22 10.62
CA PRO A 42 11.03 -1.63 11.51
C PRO A 42 10.13 -0.64 10.75
N ALA A 43 8.87 -0.55 11.17
CA ALA A 43 7.89 0.33 10.55
C ALA A 43 8.38 1.80 10.52
N SER A 44 8.19 2.45 9.38
CA SER A 44 8.58 3.85 9.17
C SER A 44 7.80 4.80 10.10
N GLY A 45 8.42 5.91 10.51
CA GLY A 45 7.78 6.89 11.39
C GLY A 45 6.44 7.42 10.84
N LYS A 46 6.36 7.64 9.52
CA LYS A 46 5.11 8.02 8.85
C LYS A 46 4.04 6.94 8.97
N GLN A 47 4.42 5.66 8.82
CA GLN A 47 3.49 4.55 8.95
C GLN A 47 2.93 4.47 10.38
N LYS A 48 3.76 4.66 11.40
CA LYS A 48 3.32 4.68 12.81
C LYS A 48 2.31 5.79 13.08
N MET A 49 2.53 6.98 12.52
CA MET A 49 1.63 8.11 12.66
C MET A 49 0.24 7.80 12.06
N VAL A 50 0.20 7.33 10.82
CA VAL A 50 -1.09 6.98 10.16
C VAL A 50 -1.77 5.80 10.88
N ILE A 51 -1.02 4.80 11.34
CA ILE A 51 -1.58 3.70 12.14
C ILE A 51 -2.25 4.24 13.42
N SER A 52 -1.64 5.21 14.11
CA SER A 52 -2.23 5.79 15.32
C SER A 52 -3.54 6.53 15.05
N GLU A 53 -3.66 7.18 13.88
CA GLU A 53 -4.88 7.84 13.43
C GLU A 53 -5.97 6.81 13.05
N ILE A 54 -5.57 5.72 12.39
CA ILE A 54 -6.48 4.61 12.06
C ILE A 54 -7.07 3.96 13.30
N ILE A 55 -6.24 3.69 14.31
CA ILE A 55 -6.70 3.07 15.56
C ILE A 55 -7.71 3.98 16.28
N ARG A 56 -7.47 5.30 16.28
CA ARG A 56 -8.37 6.29 16.91
C ARG A 56 -9.73 6.36 16.23
N GLU A 57 -9.75 6.37 14.90
CA GLU A 57 -11.01 6.52 14.17
C GLU A 57 -11.84 5.24 14.11
N ILE A 58 -11.18 4.07 14.02
CA ILE A 58 -11.92 2.83 13.78
C ILE A 58 -12.52 2.28 15.07
N LEU A 59 -11.95 2.56 16.27
CA LEU A 59 -12.39 2.20 17.65
C LEU A 59 -12.84 0.73 17.93
N GLU A 60 -13.39 0.01 16.97
CA GLU A 60 -13.72 -1.42 16.93
C GLU A 60 -12.56 -2.30 16.40
N SER A 61 -11.33 -1.78 16.32
CA SER A 61 -10.17 -2.54 15.80
C SER A 61 -9.44 -3.37 16.87
N GLY A 62 -9.95 -3.38 18.11
CA GLY A 62 -9.32 -4.06 19.25
C GLY A 62 -9.09 -5.56 19.06
N ASP A 63 -9.85 -6.20 18.16
CA ASP A 63 -9.74 -7.63 17.85
C ASP A 63 -9.33 -7.91 16.39
N LEU A 64 -8.72 -6.91 15.73
CA LEU A 64 -8.20 -7.11 14.38
C LEU A 64 -6.89 -7.91 14.46
N TYR A 65 -6.92 -9.14 13.96
CA TYR A 65 -5.76 -10.03 13.89
C TYR A 65 -4.50 -9.31 13.33
N ASP A 66 -4.70 -8.47 12.32
CA ASP A 66 -3.65 -7.65 11.69
C ASP A 66 -2.98 -6.66 12.68
N TYR A 67 -3.74 -6.10 13.63
CA TYR A 67 -3.19 -5.19 14.64
C TYR A 67 -2.38 -5.95 15.69
N ASN A 68 -2.86 -7.13 16.10
CA ASN A 68 -2.12 -8.00 17.01
C ASN A 68 -0.78 -8.46 16.39
N ASP A 69 -0.78 -8.78 15.10
CA ASP A 69 0.44 -9.12 14.37
C ASP A 69 1.38 -7.91 14.26
N TYR A 70 0.85 -6.71 14.04
CA TYR A 70 1.66 -5.48 14.04
C TYR A 70 2.29 -5.20 15.41
N LYS A 71 1.55 -5.44 16.50
CA LYS A 71 2.05 -5.27 17.87
C LYS A 71 3.16 -6.26 18.21
N LYS A 72 3.04 -7.51 17.75
CA LYS A 72 4.08 -8.55 17.93
C LYS A 72 5.33 -8.25 17.09
N HIS A 73 5.12 -7.84 15.84
CA HIS A 73 6.20 -7.57 14.88
C HIS A 73 5.95 -6.26 14.13
N PRO A 74 6.39 -5.11 14.65
CA PRO A 74 6.16 -3.80 14.05
C PRO A 74 7.10 -3.54 12.86
N THR A 75 6.97 -4.38 11.83
CA THR A 75 7.75 -4.34 10.59
C THR A 75 7.06 -3.49 9.53
N THR A 76 7.79 -3.13 8.48
CA THR A 76 7.26 -2.40 7.32
C THR A 76 6.23 -3.22 6.55
N ALA A 77 6.40 -4.55 6.51
CA ALA A 77 5.40 -5.44 5.91
C ALA A 77 4.10 -5.42 6.72
N THR A 78 4.17 -5.66 8.03
CA THR A 78 2.97 -5.72 8.88
C THR A 78 2.26 -4.37 8.97
N SER A 79 3.01 -3.26 9.03
CA SER A 79 2.42 -1.91 9.00
C SER A 79 1.67 -1.63 7.69
N SER A 80 2.23 -2.07 6.55
CA SER A 80 1.59 -1.86 5.25
C SER A 80 0.30 -2.66 5.08
N ILE A 81 0.24 -3.86 5.65
CA ILE A 81 -0.97 -4.70 5.67
C ILE A 81 -2.05 -4.02 6.49
N LEU A 82 -1.72 -3.59 7.72
CA LEU A 82 -2.65 -2.90 8.60
C LEU A 82 -3.19 -1.63 7.94
N LEU A 83 -2.33 -0.80 7.34
CA LEU A 83 -2.72 0.41 6.62
C LEU A 83 -3.73 0.10 5.52
N ARG A 84 -3.44 -0.88 4.66
CA ARG A 84 -4.34 -1.26 3.57
C ARG A 84 -5.70 -1.69 4.11
N ARG A 85 -5.73 -2.44 5.22
CA ARG A 85 -6.98 -2.90 5.86
C ARG A 85 -7.76 -1.75 6.48
N GLY A 86 -7.08 -0.86 7.20
CA GLY A 86 -7.67 0.35 7.78
C GLY A 86 -8.29 1.27 6.72
N GLU A 87 -7.62 1.45 5.58
CA GLU A 87 -8.15 2.21 4.43
C GLU A 87 -9.38 1.56 3.79
N HIS A 88 -9.51 0.23 3.83
CA HIS A 88 -10.74 -0.45 3.42
C HIS A 88 -11.87 -0.19 4.44
N GLY A 89 -11.59 -0.26 5.73
CA GLY A 89 -12.57 0.04 6.79
C GLY A 89 -13.09 1.49 6.72
N ARG A 90 -12.18 2.46 6.57
CA ARG A 90 -12.52 3.90 6.43
C ARG A 90 -13.43 4.17 5.23
N ARG A 91 -13.20 3.47 4.11
CA ARG A 91 -14.06 3.62 2.92
C ARG A 91 -15.48 3.12 3.17
N ASN A 92 -15.64 2.03 3.91
CA ASN A 92 -16.96 1.47 4.23
C ASN A 92 -17.75 2.37 5.21
N GLN A 93 -17.11 2.92 6.24
CA GLN A 93 -17.79 3.87 7.15
C GLN A 93 -18.26 5.14 6.43
N ARG A 94 -17.53 5.59 5.41
CA ARG A 94 -17.93 6.73 4.57
C ARG A 94 -19.12 6.41 3.66
N THR A 95 -19.26 5.16 3.20
CA THR A 95 -20.44 4.75 2.43
C THR A 95 -21.68 4.66 3.31
N ASP A 96 -21.54 4.20 4.56
CA ASP A 96 -22.67 4.04 5.48
C ASP A 96 -23.21 5.40 5.95
N SER A 97 -22.30 6.35 6.23
CA SER A 97 -22.66 7.74 6.54
C SER A 97 -23.19 8.52 5.33
N GLY A 98 -22.70 8.23 4.11
CA GLY A 98 -23.23 8.81 2.88
C GLY A 98 -24.63 8.30 2.51
N LEU A 99 -24.91 7.01 2.75
CA LEU A 99 -26.24 6.42 2.59
C LEU A 99 -27.23 7.05 3.57
N ALA A 100 -26.84 7.22 4.84
CA ALA A 100 -27.66 7.89 5.84
C ALA A 100 -28.06 9.31 5.41
N ILE A 101 -27.12 10.12 4.90
CA ILE A 101 -27.42 11.49 4.43
C ILE A 101 -28.39 11.47 3.23
N SER A 102 -28.28 10.48 2.33
CA SER A 102 -29.19 10.36 1.19
C SER A 102 -30.61 9.92 1.59
N GLU A 103 -30.73 9.05 2.60
CA GLU A 103 -32.02 8.61 3.14
C GLU A 103 -32.72 9.75 3.89
N TYR A 104 -31.97 10.52 4.71
CA TYR A 104 -32.50 11.73 5.35
C TYR A 104 -32.94 12.79 4.32
N ALA A 105 -32.19 12.97 3.22
CA ALA A 105 -32.57 13.90 2.16
C ALA A 105 -33.81 13.45 1.36
N CYS A 106 -34.05 12.13 1.24
CA CYS A 106 -35.23 11.58 0.59
C CYS A 106 -36.49 11.65 1.51
N SER A 107 -36.31 11.57 2.83
CA SER A 107 -37.40 11.68 3.81
C SER A 107 -37.89 13.12 4.07
N ILE A 108 -37.13 14.14 3.69
CA ILE A 108 -37.48 15.57 3.88
C ILE A 108 -38.21 16.15 2.65
N ARG A 109 -38.55 15.30 1.66
CA ARG A 109 -39.27 15.68 0.45
C ARG A 109 -40.65 15.05 0.40
#